data_AF-A0AAV4HZ39-F1
#
_entry.id   AF-A0AAV4HZ39-F1
#
_cell.length_a   1.000
_cell.length_b   1.000
_cell.length_c   1.000
_cell.angle_alpha   90.00
_cell.angle_beta   90.00
_cell.angle_gamma   90.00
#
_symmetry.space_group_name_H-M   'P 1'
#
loop_
_entity.id
_entity.type
_entity.pdbx_description
1 polymer ?
#
loop_
_entity_poly.entity_id
_entity_poly.type
_entity_poly.pdbx_seq_one_letter_code
_entity_poly.pdbx_strand_id
1 'polypeptide(L)'
;KRPAGEEENKESKVPKKQKKKHVVTVLVPDFVDKLNEVLPPAIRVLGYIRTTNGFDSKNFCCARTYMYMLPTFAFAPIEKFVTDEYRVSPEIVEKVRGILLRFEGTHKFHNFTSGVKYEQARASRYIIKFECSDPYVREGLEFVTLKVKGQSFMLHHIRKMIGLTIAIVRGYCGDGVIDSCWGPEKVDVPKAPGLGLVLEQLHFDGYNKRFGSDGVHEPIDWSQYQETVEKFKEEQIISQIVVKEKTERVTFEWLRTLQFHNFDTPRLEGPQKPWVPVMKMLENEKKESSNSDGMEKDAGTSSQSPNRLEAQTSDQTSVGEEKSTNQSTDENGETKNTEGEEAVLDTAQNACSKETLKASKESSRSPDGDKRAVDIK
;
A
#
# COMPACT_ATOMS: atom_id res chain seq x y z
N LYS A 1 -96.18 -27.17 17.78
CA LYS A 1 -96.22 -25.96 16.92
C LYS A 1 -94.87 -25.25 17.06
N ARG A 2 -94.08 -25.16 15.98
CA ARG A 2 -92.94 -24.22 15.83
C ARG A 2 -93.50 -22.78 15.62
N PRO A 3 -92.70 -21.68 15.53
CA PRO A 3 -91.24 -21.46 15.68
C PRO A 3 -90.89 -20.19 16.53
N ALA A 4 -89.61 -19.82 16.68
CA ALA A 4 -88.96 -18.57 16.19
C ALA A 4 -88.54 -17.68 17.39
N GLY A 5 -87.42 -16.96 17.42
CA GLY A 5 -86.32 -16.72 16.48
C GLY A 5 -85.37 -15.65 17.04
N GLU A 6 -84.10 -15.75 16.62
CA GLU A 6 -83.10 -14.68 16.35
C GLU A 6 -82.59 -13.81 17.54
N GLU A 7 -81.29 -13.49 17.70
CA GLU A 7 -80.13 -13.54 16.80
C GLU A 7 -78.81 -13.43 17.61
N GLU A 8 -77.85 -14.34 17.40
CA GLU A 8 -76.42 -14.18 17.77
C GLU A 8 -75.61 -14.47 16.50
N ASN A 9 -75.02 -13.46 15.86
CA ASN A 9 -74.17 -13.65 14.68
C ASN A 9 -72.70 -13.41 15.03
N LYS A 10 -71.96 -14.50 15.29
CA LYS A 10 -70.50 -14.51 15.42
C LYS A 10 -69.91 -14.89 14.06
N GLU A 11 -69.43 -13.88 13.34
CA GLU A 11 -68.74 -14.05 12.06
C GLU A 11 -67.35 -14.67 12.29
N SER A 12 -67.13 -15.83 11.68
CA SER A 12 -65.92 -16.63 11.76
C SER A 12 -64.83 -16.10 10.81
N LYS A 13 -63.73 -15.57 11.37
CA LYS A 13 -62.55 -15.18 10.58
C LYS A 13 -61.72 -16.41 10.21
N VAL A 14 -61.77 -16.79 8.94
CA VAL A 14 -60.86 -17.77 8.32
C VAL A 14 -59.43 -17.19 8.26
N PRO A 15 -58.37 -17.90 8.70
CA PRO A 15 -57.01 -17.39 8.60
C PRO A 15 -56.48 -17.54 7.17
N LYS A 16 -56.14 -16.41 6.54
CA LYS A 16 -55.45 -16.36 5.25
C LYS A 16 -54.03 -16.92 5.40
N LYS A 17 -53.80 -18.17 4.94
CA LYS A 17 -52.45 -18.73 4.75
C LYS A 17 -51.70 -17.91 3.68
N GLN A 18 -50.78 -17.06 4.11
CA GLN A 18 -49.80 -16.45 3.20
C GLN A 18 -48.85 -17.54 2.70
N LYS A 19 -49.02 -17.96 1.44
CA LYS A 19 -48.04 -18.80 0.74
C LYS A 19 -46.77 -17.96 0.51
N LYS A 20 -45.73 -18.16 1.33
CA LYS A 20 -44.39 -17.63 1.06
C LYS A 20 -43.84 -18.33 -0.18
N LYS A 21 -43.70 -17.59 -1.29
CA LYS A 21 -43.01 -18.07 -2.48
C LYS A 21 -41.58 -18.43 -2.07
N HIS A 22 -41.26 -19.72 -2.04
CA HIS A 22 -39.88 -20.17 -1.95
C HIS A 22 -39.18 -19.72 -3.23
N VAL A 23 -38.33 -18.70 -3.14
CA VAL A 23 -37.42 -18.35 -4.23
C VAL A 23 -36.28 -19.36 -4.14
N VAL A 24 -36.41 -20.44 -4.91
CA VAL A 24 -35.28 -21.34 -5.13
C VAL A 24 -34.34 -20.61 -6.09
N THR A 25 -33.24 -20.08 -5.56
CA THR A 25 -32.14 -19.58 -6.41
C THR A 25 -31.55 -20.78 -7.14
N VAL A 26 -31.94 -20.98 -8.39
CA VAL A 26 -31.33 -21.96 -9.28
C VAL A 26 -30.12 -21.29 -9.91
N LEU A 27 -28.93 -21.84 -9.65
CA LEU A 27 -27.71 -21.42 -10.33
C LEU A 27 -27.88 -21.73 -11.82
N VAL A 28 -27.68 -20.73 -12.67
CA VAL A 28 -27.71 -20.92 -14.12
C VAL A 28 -26.57 -21.88 -14.48
N PRO A 29 -26.82 -22.97 -15.21
CA PRO A 29 -25.74 -23.81 -15.73
C PRO A 29 -24.77 -22.96 -16.55
N ASP A 30 -23.47 -23.18 -16.33
CA ASP A 30 -22.38 -22.48 -17.01
C ASP A 30 -22.41 -20.95 -16.80
N PHE A 31 -22.85 -20.51 -15.62
CA PHE A 31 -22.96 -19.10 -15.26
C PHE A 31 -21.64 -18.34 -15.44
N VAL A 32 -20.52 -18.92 -14.99
CA VAL A 32 -19.19 -18.30 -15.07
C VAL A 32 -18.77 -18.09 -16.53
N ASP A 33 -18.97 -19.09 -17.39
CA ASP A 33 -18.59 -19.02 -18.79
C ASP A 33 -19.40 -17.97 -19.54
N LYS A 34 -20.73 -18.00 -19.38
CA LYS A 34 -21.64 -16.99 -19.98
C LYS A 34 -21.33 -15.57 -19.52
N LEU A 35 -20.91 -15.40 -18.26
CA LEU A 35 -20.52 -14.10 -17.76
C LEU A 35 -19.19 -13.64 -18.35
N ASN A 36 -18.21 -14.55 -18.47
CA ASN A 36 -16.92 -14.24 -19.08
C ASN A 36 -17.01 -13.94 -20.59
N GLU A 37 -18.01 -14.47 -21.30
CA GLU A 37 -18.28 -14.14 -22.72
C GLU A 37 -18.63 -12.67 -22.94
N VAL A 38 -19.31 -12.03 -21.99
CA VAL A 38 -19.69 -10.61 -22.08
C VAL A 38 -18.70 -9.66 -21.43
N LEU A 39 -17.72 -10.19 -20.68
CA LEU A 39 -16.70 -9.40 -20.00
C LEU A 39 -15.47 -9.16 -20.89
N PRO A 40 -14.89 -7.95 -20.86
CA PRO A 40 -13.65 -7.68 -21.60
C PRO A 40 -12.52 -8.59 -21.10
N PRO A 41 -11.50 -8.91 -21.94
CA PRO A 41 -10.42 -9.83 -21.57
C PRO A 41 -9.70 -9.53 -20.25
N ALA A 42 -9.59 -8.24 -19.90
CA ALA A 42 -8.97 -7.77 -18.67
C ALA A 42 -9.82 -7.98 -17.40
N ILE A 43 -11.05 -8.48 -17.52
CA ILE A 43 -11.95 -8.77 -16.40
C ILE A 43 -12.42 -10.22 -16.55
N ARG A 44 -12.18 -11.03 -15.53
CA ARG A 44 -12.59 -12.43 -15.50
C ARG A 44 -13.18 -12.76 -14.14
N VAL A 45 -14.30 -13.49 -14.18
CA VAL A 45 -14.87 -14.17 -13.01
C VAL A 45 -14.32 -15.57 -13.00
N LEU A 46 -13.69 -15.96 -11.89
CA LEU A 46 -13.01 -17.26 -11.79
C LEU A 46 -13.92 -18.31 -11.15
N GLY A 47 -14.79 -17.88 -10.25
CA GLY A 47 -15.70 -18.79 -9.57
C GLY A 47 -16.68 -18.03 -8.68
N TYR A 48 -17.55 -18.81 -8.05
CA TYR A 48 -18.50 -18.31 -7.08
C TYR A 48 -18.64 -19.32 -5.93
N ILE A 49 -18.95 -18.82 -4.75
CA ILE A 49 -19.27 -19.64 -3.57
C ILE A 49 -20.62 -19.19 -3.03
N ARG A 50 -21.42 -20.18 -2.62
CA ARG A 50 -22.71 -19.90 -2.00
C ARG A 50 -22.50 -19.58 -0.52
N THR A 51 -23.09 -18.48 -0.05
CA THR A 51 -22.93 -18.00 1.32
C THR A 51 -24.26 -17.88 2.06
N THR A 52 -24.22 -17.52 3.34
CA THR A 52 -25.40 -17.24 4.17
C THR A 52 -26.17 -16.01 3.63
N ASN A 53 -27.47 -15.88 3.94
CA ASN A 53 -28.27 -14.70 3.56
C ASN A 53 -27.76 -13.39 4.16
N GLY A 54 -27.13 -13.46 5.34
CA GLY A 54 -26.58 -12.29 6.03
C GLY A 54 -25.16 -11.94 5.58
N PHE A 55 -24.60 -12.66 4.60
CA PHE A 55 -23.23 -12.43 4.16
C PHE A 55 -23.07 -11.08 3.47
N ASP A 56 -22.07 -10.33 3.93
CA ASP A 56 -21.61 -9.06 3.38
C ASP A 56 -20.10 -9.14 3.16
N SER A 57 -19.66 -9.21 1.91
CA SER A 57 -18.24 -9.42 1.56
C SER A 57 -17.32 -8.35 2.13
N LYS A 58 -17.80 -7.13 2.38
CA LYS A 58 -17.01 -6.04 2.94
C LYS A 58 -16.85 -6.19 4.45
N ASN A 59 -17.94 -6.47 5.17
CA ASN A 59 -17.97 -6.52 6.62
C ASN A 59 -17.42 -7.84 7.17
N PHE A 60 -17.54 -8.95 6.42
CA PHE A 60 -16.96 -10.25 6.80
C PHE A 60 -15.49 -10.42 6.40
N CYS A 61 -14.96 -9.56 5.51
CA CYS A 61 -13.55 -9.57 5.18
C CYS A 61 -12.71 -9.04 6.36
N CYS A 62 -11.90 -9.91 6.96
CA CYS A 62 -11.12 -9.61 8.15
C CYS A 62 -9.73 -9.04 7.86
N ALA A 63 -9.15 -9.34 6.70
CA ALA A 63 -7.87 -8.78 6.26
C ALA A 63 -7.77 -8.75 4.73
N ARG A 64 -6.86 -7.94 4.22
CA ARG A 64 -6.53 -7.83 2.79
C ARG A 64 -5.03 -7.98 2.61
N THR A 65 -4.61 -8.74 1.59
CA THR A 65 -3.22 -8.76 1.13
C THR A 65 -3.14 -8.02 -0.19
N TYR A 66 -2.25 -7.03 -0.23
CA TYR A 66 -1.90 -6.31 -1.45
C TYR A 66 -0.46 -6.60 -1.82
N MET A 67 -0.20 -6.56 -3.12
CA MET A 67 1.11 -6.56 -3.72
C MET A 67 1.38 -5.20 -4.35
N TYR A 68 2.62 -4.74 -4.32
CA TYR A 68 3.09 -3.58 -5.07
C TYR A 68 4.38 -3.91 -5.80
N MET A 69 4.31 -4.03 -7.12
CA MET A 69 5.47 -4.27 -7.97
C MET A 69 6.04 -2.94 -8.46
N LEU A 70 7.36 -2.76 -8.35
CA LEU A 70 8.04 -1.55 -8.81
C LEU A 70 9.48 -1.82 -9.28
N PRO A 71 10.01 -1.02 -10.21
CA PRO A 71 11.40 -1.10 -10.60
C PRO A 71 12.36 -0.79 -9.44
N THR A 72 13.46 -1.53 -9.35
CA THR A 72 14.40 -1.38 -8.23
C THR A 72 15.17 -0.06 -8.23
N PHE A 73 15.24 0.61 -9.38
CA PHE A 73 15.79 1.96 -9.47
C PHE A 73 15.06 2.97 -8.57
N ALA A 74 13.82 2.67 -8.16
CA ALA A 74 13.11 3.47 -7.17
C ALA A 74 13.91 3.59 -5.86
N PHE A 75 14.71 2.60 -5.50
CA PHE A 75 15.54 2.57 -4.29
C PHE A 75 16.97 3.06 -4.50
N ALA A 76 17.35 3.46 -5.72
CA ALA A 76 18.69 3.98 -5.96
C ALA A 76 18.93 5.27 -5.14
N PRO A 77 20.10 5.40 -4.48
CA PRO A 77 20.51 6.65 -3.83
C PRO A 77 20.40 7.82 -4.81
N ILE A 78 20.01 8.99 -4.32
CA ILE A 78 19.73 10.15 -5.17
C ILE A 78 20.95 10.64 -5.95
N GLU A 79 22.17 10.42 -5.46
CA GLU A 79 23.42 10.80 -6.12
C GLU A 79 23.77 9.87 -7.29
N LYS A 80 23.12 8.70 -7.40
CA LYS A 80 23.42 7.71 -8.43
C LYS A 80 22.61 7.99 -9.68
N PHE A 81 23.30 8.12 -10.81
CA PHE A 81 22.66 8.12 -12.12
C PHE A 81 22.05 6.74 -12.38
N VAL A 82 20.78 6.70 -12.75
CA VAL A 82 20.04 5.45 -12.94
C VAL A 82 19.62 5.29 -14.38
N THR A 83 19.99 4.15 -14.94
CA THR A 83 19.50 3.65 -16.23
C THR A 83 18.72 2.34 -16.02
N ASP A 84 18.20 1.77 -17.10
CA ASP A 84 17.42 0.54 -17.07
C ASP A 84 18.30 -0.69 -16.68
N GLU A 85 19.63 -0.55 -16.78
CA GLU A 85 20.65 -1.51 -16.34
C GLU A 85 20.92 -1.47 -14.83
N TYR A 86 20.36 -0.52 -14.08
CA TYR A 86 20.54 -0.46 -12.63
C TYR A 86 20.10 -1.76 -11.96
N ARG A 87 20.95 -2.26 -11.07
CA ARG A 87 20.66 -3.38 -10.19
C ARG A 87 20.83 -2.93 -8.74
N VAL A 88 19.85 -3.26 -7.91
CA VAL A 88 19.87 -2.91 -6.49
C VAL A 88 20.84 -3.80 -5.75
N SER A 89 21.59 -3.22 -4.81
CA SER A 89 22.51 -3.99 -3.99
C SER A 89 21.75 -4.68 -2.84
N PRO A 90 22.23 -5.82 -2.33
CA PRO A 90 21.60 -6.51 -1.20
C PRO A 90 21.41 -5.61 0.03
N GLU A 91 22.35 -4.69 0.28
CA GLU A 91 22.31 -3.76 1.42
C GLU A 91 21.12 -2.80 1.32
N ILE A 92 20.80 -2.33 0.12
CA ILE A 92 19.64 -1.47 -0.11
C ILE A 92 18.35 -2.28 0.08
N VAL A 93 18.30 -3.53 -0.39
CA VAL A 93 17.14 -4.41 -0.19
C VAL A 93 16.91 -4.68 1.30
N GLU A 94 17.96 -4.95 2.07
CA GLU A 94 17.86 -5.09 3.52
C GLU A 94 17.42 -3.79 4.21
N LYS A 95 17.88 -2.62 3.75
CA LYS A 95 17.38 -1.34 4.24
C LYS A 95 15.88 -1.18 3.97
N VAL A 96 15.41 -1.54 2.77
CA VAL A 96 13.96 -1.53 2.44
C VAL A 96 13.21 -2.44 3.41
N ARG A 97 13.65 -3.69 3.59
CA ARG A 97 13.04 -4.66 4.51
C ARG A 97 12.97 -4.11 5.94
N GLY A 98 14.06 -3.54 6.43
CA GLY A 98 14.13 -2.90 7.76
C GLY A 98 13.12 -1.78 7.94
N ILE A 99 12.93 -0.92 6.93
CA ILE A 99 11.94 0.17 6.99
C ILE A 99 10.50 -0.38 6.94
N LEU A 100 10.24 -1.40 6.11
CA LEU A 100 8.89 -1.98 5.99
C LEU A 100 8.40 -2.60 7.31
N LEU A 101 9.30 -3.24 8.07
CA LEU A 101 8.99 -3.81 9.39
C LEU A 101 8.46 -2.76 10.37
N ARG A 102 8.88 -1.50 10.24
CA ARG A 102 8.44 -0.40 11.13
C ARG A 102 6.97 -0.02 10.94
N PHE A 103 6.33 -0.45 9.87
CA PHE A 103 4.89 -0.30 9.67
C PHE A 103 4.06 -1.37 10.36
N GLU A 104 4.67 -2.50 10.72
CA GLU A 104 3.97 -3.61 11.38
C GLU A 104 3.48 -3.20 12.77
N GLY A 105 2.36 -3.79 13.20
CA GLY A 105 1.70 -3.40 14.43
C GLY A 105 0.60 -2.36 14.22
N THR A 106 0.17 -1.76 15.33
CA THR A 106 -0.93 -0.78 15.36
C THR A 106 -0.39 0.63 15.49
N HIS A 107 -0.61 1.47 14.47
CA HIS A 107 -0.12 2.85 14.44
C HIS A 107 -1.20 3.84 14.02
N LYS A 108 -0.93 5.14 14.23
CA LYS A 108 -1.78 6.27 13.81
C LYS A 108 -1.47 6.68 12.36
N PHE A 109 -2.12 6.04 11.39
CA PHE A 109 -1.88 6.25 9.96
C PHE A 109 -2.57 7.49 9.35
N HIS A 110 -2.91 8.50 10.16
CA HIS A 110 -3.56 9.72 9.70
C HIS A 110 -2.73 10.56 8.69
N ASN A 111 -1.40 10.46 8.70
CA ASN A 111 -0.51 11.07 7.70
C ASN A 111 -0.45 10.29 6.38
N PHE A 112 -0.85 9.02 6.42
CA PHE A 112 -0.90 8.11 5.27
C PHE A 112 -2.24 8.13 4.55
N THR A 113 -3.10 9.10 4.84
CA THR A 113 -4.37 9.30 4.13
C THR A 113 -4.78 10.77 4.12
N SER A 114 -5.84 11.08 3.38
CA SER A 114 -6.40 12.42 3.29
C SER A 114 -7.69 12.50 4.13
N GLY A 115 -7.92 13.65 4.79
CA GLY A 115 -9.18 13.91 5.51
C GLY A 115 -9.33 13.17 6.85
N VAL A 116 -8.26 12.57 7.38
CA VAL A 116 -8.23 11.95 8.71
C VAL A 116 -7.31 12.76 9.63
N LYS A 117 -7.82 13.12 10.80
CA LYS A 117 -7.08 13.79 11.88
C LYS A 117 -6.51 12.77 12.85
N TYR A 118 -5.47 13.14 13.57
CA TYR A 118 -4.75 12.28 14.52
C TYR A 118 -5.67 11.67 15.60
N GLU A 119 -6.58 12.48 16.14
CA GLU A 119 -7.44 12.13 17.27
C GLU A 119 -8.53 11.13 16.90
N GLN A 120 -8.86 11.02 15.60
CA GLN A 120 -9.94 10.15 15.16
C GLN A 120 -9.58 8.68 15.39
N ALA A 121 -10.50 7.90 15.97
CA ALA A 121 -10.31 6.46 16.17
C ALA A 121 -9.98 5.73 14.86
N ARG A 122 -10.62 6.15 13.76
CA ARG A 122 -10.36 5.62 12.42
C ARG A 122 -8.97 5.96 11.86
N ALA A 123 -8.12 6.72 12.54
CA ALA A 123 -6.72 6.88 12.17
C ALA A 123 -5.89 5.62 12.45
N SER A 124 -6.29 4.83 13.44
CA SER A 124 -5.54 3.64 13.85
C SER A 124 -5.77 2.49 12.88
N ARG A 125 -4.69 1.87 12.39
CA ARG A 125 -4.76 0.66 11.56
C ARG A 125 -3.73 -0.34 12.04
N TYR A 126 -4.01 -1.61 11.75
CA TYR A 126 -3.16 -2.73 12.09
C TYR A 126 -2.58 -3.36 10.83
N ILE A 127 -1.26 -3.29 10.69
CA ILE A 127 -0.51 -3.99 9.66
C ILE A 127 -0.01 -5.30 10.27
N ILE A 128 -0.37 -6.40 9.63
CA ILE A 128 -0.06 -7.76 10.09
C ILE A 128 1.34 -8.15 9.64
N LYS A 129 1.68 -7.82 8.39
CA LYS A 129 2.97 -8.16 7.79
C LYS A 129 3.29 -7.25 6.61
N PHE A 130 4.54 -6.85 6.44
CA PHE A 130 4.99 -6.08 5.27
C PHE A 130 6.39 -6.51 4.81
N GLU A 131 6.47 -7.12 3.63
CA GLU A 131 7.68 -7.79 3.13
C GLU A 131 8.12 -7.26 1.76
N CYS A 132 9.41 -7.41 1.46
CA CYS A 132 10.00 -7.16 0.14
C CYS A 132 10.63 -8.45 -0.39
N SER A 133 10.26 -8.85 -1.61
CA SER A 133 10.90 -9.97 -2.32
C SER A 133 12.37 -9.70 -2.61
N ASP A 134 13.09 -10.75 -2.99
CA ASP A 134 14.36 -10.58 -3.69
C ASP A 134 14.13 -9.90 -5.05
N PRO A 135 15.15 -9.20 -5.60
CA PRO A 135 15.06 -8.59 -6.91
C PRO A 135 15.00 -9.65 -8.02
N TYR A 136 14.24 -9.36 -9.07
CA TYR A 136 14.11 -10.21 -10.25
C TYR A 136 14.01 -9.37 -11.52
N VAL A 137 14.47 -9.91 -12.65
CA VAL A 137 14.52 -9.19 -13.93
C VAL A 137 13.36 -9.61 -14.83
N ARG A 138 12.68 -8.64 -15.44
CA ARG A 138 11.65 -8.81 -16.48
C ARG A 138 11.90 -7.85 -17.62
N GLU A 139 12.07 -8.38 -18.83
CA GLU A 139 12.30 -7.59 -20.06
C GLU A 139 13.44 -6.56 -19.98
N GLY A 140 14.50 -6.88 -19.25
CA GLY A 140 15.69 -6.03 -19.07
C GLY A 140 15.66 -5.14 -17.83
N LEU A 141 14.47 -4.90 -17.25
CA LEU A 141 14.28 -4.10 -16.05
C LEU A 141 14.27 -4.99 -14.80
N GLU A 142 14.93 -4.55 -13.74
CA GLU A 142 14.89 -5.22 -12.44
C GLU A 142 13.75 -4.67 -11.58
N PHE A 143 12.99 -5.57 -10.97
CA PHE A 143 11.85 -5.28 -10.12
C PHE A 143 12.01 -5.94 -8.76
N VAL A 144 11.30 -5.40 -7.77
CA VAL A 144 10.94 -6.11 -6.56
C VAL A 144 9.43 -6.06 -6.36
N THR A 145 8.92 -6.97 -5.55
CA THR A 145 7.54 -7.01 -5.12
C THR A 145 7.45 -6.78 -3.63
N LEU A 146 6.70 -5.74 -3.24
CA LEU A 146 6.35 -5.47 -1.85
C LEU A 146 4.99 -6.12 -1.54
N LYS A 147 4.88 -6.89 -0.47
CA LYS A 147 3.65 -7.57 -0.06
C LYS A 147 3.22 -7.09 1.32
N VAL A 148 2.01 -6.57 1.43
CA VAL A 148 1.45 -6.06 2.68
C VAL A 148 0.14 -6.77 3.02
N LYS A 149 0.07 -7.35 4.22
CA LYS A 149 -1.17 -7.87 4.81
C LYS A 149 -1.59 -6.95 5.95
N GLY A 150 -2.84 -6.50 5.92
CA GLY A 150 -3.39 -5.63 6.97
C GLY A 150 -4.87 -5.90 7.18
N GLN A 151 -5.36 -5.55 8.37
CA GLN A 151 -6.78 -5.74 8.72
C GLN A 151 -7.69 -4.87 7.84
N SER A 152 -7.30 -3.61 7.65
CA SER A 152 -7.97 -2.67 6.74
C SER A 152 -7.02 -1.56 6.28
N PHE A 153 -7.35 -0.93 5.16
CA PHE A 153 -6.55 0.17 4.59
C PHE A 153 -7.43 1.39 4.32
N MET A 154 -6.89 2.59 4.54
CA MET A 154 -7.52 3.85 4.17
C MET A 154 -7.19 4.23 2.73
N LEU A 155 -7.87 5.24 2.20
CA LEU A 155 -7.56 5.79 0.88
C LEU A 155 -6.08 6.22 0.82
N HIS A 156 -5.37 5.79 -0.23
CA HIS A 156 -3.94 6.03 -0.48
C HIS A 156 -2.95 5.42 0.53
N HIS A 157 -3.43 4.71 1.55
CA HIS A 157 -2.63 4.24 2.68
C HIS A 157 -1.36 3.49 2.26
N ILE A 158 -1.51 2.43 1.46
CA ILE A 158 -0.40 1.60 0.99
C ILE A 158 0.58 2.41 0.14
N ARG A 159 0.05 3.21 -0.80
CA ARG A 159 0.86 4.04 -1.71
C ARG A 159 1.68 5.08 -0.94
N LYS A 160 1.16 5.61 0.17
CA LYS A 160 1.90 6.53 1.04
C LYS A 160 2.95 5.82 1.90
N MET A 161 2.67 4.61 2.40
CA MET A 161 3.69 3.82 3.12
C MET A 161 4.88 3.54 2.20
N ILE A 162 4.60 3.07 0.97
CA ILE A 162 5.63 2.80 -0.04
C ILE A 162 6.35 4.07 -0.48
N GLY A 163 5.60 5.18 -0.67
CA GLY A 163 6.20 6.47 -1.01
C GLY A 163 7.20 6.94 0.04
N LEU A 164 6.86 6.83 1.33
CA LEU A 164 7.77 7.18 2.42
C LEU A 164 9.00 6.26 2.44
N THR A 165 8.83 4.95 2.28
CA THR A 165 9.95 3.99 2.19
C THR A 165 10.92 4.40 1.08
N ILE A 166 10.40 4.71 -0.11
CA ILE A 166 11.23 5.15 -1.23
C ILE A 166 11.96 6.46 -0.87
N ALA A 167 11.27 7.45 -0.30
CA ALA A 167 11.89 8.71 0.09
C ALA A 167 13.05 8.51 1.09
N ILE A 168 12.87 7.66 2.10
CA ILE A 168 13.91 7.36 3.10
C ILE A 168 15.09 6.64 2.43
N VAL A 169 14.84 5.59 1.65
CA VAL A 169 15.90 4.76 1.06
C VAL A 169 16.74 5.55 0.05
N ARG A 170 16.10 6.39 -0.76
CA ARG A 170 16.80 7.29 -1.70
C ARG A 170 17.58 8.41 -1.00
N GLY A 171 17.36 8.61 0.29
CA GLY A 171 18.00 9.67 1.08
C GLY A 171 17.30 11.02 0.98
N TYR A 172 16.01 11.11 0.59
CA TYR A 172 15.25 12.36 0.63
C TYR A 172 14.95 12.83 2.07
N CYS A 173 14.94 11.91 3.02
CA CYS A 173 14.80 12.18 4.45
C CYS A 173 15.47 11.07 5.28
N GLY A 174 15.63 11.31 6.58
CA GLY A 174 16.17 10.30 7.50
C GLY A 174 15.12 9.30 7.98
N ASP A 175 15.58 8.15 8.47
CA ASP A 175 14.73 7.06 8.96
C ASP A 175 13.78 7.48 10.09
N GLY A 176 14.12 8.53 10.86
CA GLY A 176 13.29 9.05 11.96
C GLY A 176 11.98 9.74 11.53
N VAL A 177 11.80 10.07 10.25
CA VAL A 177 10.54 10.66 9.75
C VAL A 177 9.34 9.75 10.03
N ILE A 178 9.54 8.44 9.98
CA ILE A 178 8.44 7.50 10.22
C ILE A 178 7.88 7.61 11.65
N ASP A 179 8.73 7.88 12.65
CA ASP A 179 8.27 8.10 14.03
C ASP A 179 7.43 9.38 14.13
N SER A 180 7.87 10.43 13.42
CA SER A 180 7.14 11.69 13.33
C SER A 180 5.76 11.49 12.69
N CYS A 181 5.63 10.56 11.75
CA CYS A 181 4.36 10.25 11.10
C CYS A 181 3.30 9.66 12.06
N TRP A 182 3.72 9.10 13.21
CA TRP A 182 2.85 8.57 14.25
C TRP A 182 2.38 9.63 15.23
N GLY A 183 3.09 10.74 15.34
CA GLY A 183 2.74 11.89 16.18
C GLY A 183 1.54 12.69 15.63
N PRO A 184 1.08 13.73 16.36
CA PRO A 184 -0.03 14.58 15.93
C PRO A 184 0.34 15.53 14.79
N GLU A 185 1.63 15.72 14.52
CA GLU A 185 2.13 16.63 13.50
C GLU A 185 1.85 16.13 12.09
N LYS A 186 1.64 17.08 11.17
CA LYS A 186 1.41 16.75 9.76
C LYS A 186 2.74 16.58 9.04
N VAL A 187 2.91 15.40 8.46
CA VAL A 187 4.06 15.07 7.59
C VAL A 187 3.56 14.96 6.15
N ASP A 188 4.26 15.63 5.23
CA ASP A 188 3.96 15.56 3.80
C ASP A 188 4.47 14.25 3.18
N VAL A 189 3.74 13.16 3.46
CA VAL A 189 4.10 11.83 2.98
C VAL A 189 3.80 11.69 1.47
N PRO A 190 4.80 11.39 0.63
CA PRO A 190 4.63 11.23 -0.81
C PRO A 190 3.77 10.01 -1.13
N LYS A 191 2.99 10.12 -2.20
CA LYS A 191 2.07 9.06 -2.65
C LYS A 191 2.61 8.40 -3.91
N ALA A 192 3.12 7.18 -3.79
CA ALA A 192 3.59 6.37 -4.92
C ALA A 192 2.51 6.21 -6.02
N PRO A 193 2.85 5.88 -7.28
CA PRO A 193 1.87 5.63 -8.34
C PRO A 193 0.88 4.50 -8.01
N GLY A 194 -0.19 4.41 -8.80
CA GLY A 194 -1.18 3.33 -8.67
C GLY A 194 -0.83 2.07 -9.46
N LEU A 195 0.05 2.20 -10.47
CA LEU A 195 0.30 1.18 -11.49
C LEU A 195 0.70 -0.17 -10.89
N GLY A 196 1.64 -0.17 -9.94
CA GLY A 196 2.16 -1.40 -9.32
C GLY A 196 1.22 -2.06 -8.31
N LEU A 197 0.13 -1.40 -7.89
CA LEU A 197 -0.69 -1.85 -6.77
C LEU A 197 -1.75 -2.87 -7.21
N VAL A 198 -1.71 -4.06 -6.62
CA VAL A 198 -2.62 -5.18 -6.90
C VAL A 198 -3.22 -5.71 -5.60
N LEU A 199 -4.55 -5.90 -5.57
CA LEU A 199 -5.20 -6.65 -4.49
C LEU A 199 -5.02 -8.15 -4.78
N GLU A 200 -4.23 -8.86 -3.97
CA GLU A 200 -3.99 -10.30 -4.18
C GLU A 200 -5.06 -11.17 -3.52
N GLN A 201 -5.45 -10.84 -2.28
CA GLN A 201 -6.31 -11.72 -1.50
C GLN A 201 -7.19 -10.97 -0.51
N LEU A 202 -8.46 -11.37 -0.47
CA LEU A 202 -9.38 -11.08 0.62
C LEU A 202 -9.39 -12.26 1.59
N HIS A 203 -9.26 -11.98 2.88
CA HIS A 203 -9.23 -12.99 3.93
C HIS A 203 -10.59 -13.02 4.64
N PHE A 204 -11.18 -14.20 4.73
CA PHE A 204 -12.49 -14.45 5.35
C PHE A 204 -12.40 -15.44 6.52
N ASP A 205 -11.22 -15.57 7.14
CA ASP A 205 -10.96 -16.51 8.23
C ASP A 205 -11.97 -16.37 9.38
N GLY A 206 -12.37 -15.13 9.70
CA GLY A 206 -13.38 -14.86 10.71
C GLY A 206 -14.78 -15.38 10.35
N TYR A 207 -15.17 -15.33 9.08
CA TYR A 207 -16.40 -15.94 8.58
C TYR A 207 -16.30 -17.47 8.63
N ASN A 208 -15.20 -18.03 8.11
CA ASN A 208 -14.98 -19.48 8.05
C ASN A 208 -14.97 -20.11 9.45
N LYS A 209 -14.38 -19.45 10.45
CA LYS A 209 -14.42 -19.92 11.86
C LYS A 209 -15.83 -19.90 12.47
N ARG A 210 -16.69 -18.97 12.04
CA ARG A 210 -18.04 -18.80 12.60
C ARG A 210 -19.08 -19.70 11.92
N PHE A 211 -18.99 -19.86 10.61
CA PHE A 211 -20.02 -20.51 9.79
C PHE A 211 -19.52 -21.72 8.99
N GLY A 212 -18.22 -21.87 8.79
CA GLY A 212 -17.66 -22.92 7.93
C GLY A 212 -17.75 -24.34 8.52
N SER A 213 -18.16 -24.50 9.78
CA SER A 213 -18.28 -25.79 10.46
C SER A 213 -19.71 -26.11 10.94
N ASP A 214 -20.71 -25.35 10.50
CA ASP A 214 -22.10 -25.54 10.94
C ASP A 214 -22.87 -26.64 10.18
N GLY A 215 -22.21 -27.29 9.21
CA GLY A 215 -22.77 -28.38 8.40
C GLY A 215 -23.79 -27.92 7.35
N VAL A 216 -24.05 -26.61 7.25
CA VAL A 216 -25.01 -26.00 6.32
C VAL A 216 -24.31 -25.09 5.31
N HIS A 217 -23.25 -24.40 5.72
CA HIS A 217 -22.52 -23.45 4.89
C HIS A 217 -21.11 -23.94 4.57
N GLU A 218 -20.70 -23.73 3.33
CA GLU A 218 -19.34 -23.98 2.90
C GLU A 218 -18.42 -22.84 3.37
N PRO A 219 -17.17 -23.15 3.80
CA PRO A 219 -16.18 -22.13 4.05
C PRO A 219 -15.85 -21.39 2.74
N ILE A 220 -15.57 -20.09 2.83
CA ILE A 220 -15.05 -19.31 1.72
C ILE A 220 -13.59 -19.68 1.54
N ASP A 221 -13.35 -20.63 0.65
CA ASP A 221 -12.02 -21.06 0.23
C ASP A 221 -11.93 -21.07 -1.30
N TRP A 222 -10.92 -20.38 -1.80
CA TRP A 222 -10.69 -20.22 -3.23
C TRP A 222 -9.44 -20.95 -3.72
N SER A 223 -8.89 -21.86 -2.90
CA SER A 223 -7.63 -22.57 -3.19
C SER A 223 -7.67 -23.34 -4.51
N GLN A 224 -8.84 -23.86 -4.90
CA GLN A 224 -9.02 -24.57 -6.18
C GLN A 224 -8.77 -23.68 -7.42
N TYR A 225 -8.86 -22.36 -7.28
CA TYR A 225 -8.64 -21.42 -8.38
C TYR A 225 -7.25 -20.77 -8.33
N GLN A 226 -6.38 -21.17 -7.41
CA GLN A 226 -5.11 -20.48 -7.17
C GLN A 226 -4.22 -20.45 -8.41
N GLU A 227 -4.12 -21.58 -9.13
CA GLU A 227 -3.36 -21.67 -10.38
C GLU A 227 -3.93 -20.73 -11.46
N THR A 228 -5.25 -20.67 -11.61
CA THR A 228 -5.91 -19.77 -12.58
C THR A 228 -5.72 -18.30 -12.21
N VAL A 229 -5.78 -17.96 -10.92
CA VAL A 229 -5.50 -16.61 -10.41
C VAL A 229 -4.06 -16.21 -10.73
N GLU A 230 -3.10 -17.10 -10.48
CA GLU A 230 -1.69 -16.83 -10.72
C GLU A 230 -1.40 -16.66 -12.21
N LYS A 231 -1.97 -17.52 -13.06
CA LYS A 231 -1.89 -17.39 -14.51
C LYS A 231 -2.47 -16.06 -15.00
N PHE A 232 -3.68 -15.70 -14.56
CA PHE A 232 -4.30 -14.43 -14.94
C PHE A 232 -3.49 -13.22 -14.44
N LYS A 233 -2.99 -13.27 -13.21
CA LYS A 233 -2.13 -12.23 -12.63
C LYS A 233 -0.87 -12.04 -13.47
N GLU A 234 -0.22 -13.12 -13.86
CA GLU A 234 1.00 -13.08 -14.66
C GLU A 234 0.75 -12.53 -16.07
N GLU A 235 -0.24 -13.08 -16.77
CA GLU A 235 -0.53 -12.76 -18.18
C GLU A 235 -1.18 -11.39 -18.38
N GLN A 236 -2.10 -10.98 -17.49
CA GLN A 236 -2.91 -9.78 -17.69
C GLN A 236 -2.52 -8.61 -16.80
N ILE A 237 -2.00 -8.85 -15.59
CA ILE A 237 -1.71 -7.78 -14.63
C ILE A 237 -0.22 -7.43 -14.65
N ILE A 238 0.65 -8.41 -14.37
CA ILE A 238 2.10 -8.19 -14.28
C ILE A 238 2.67 -7.79 -15.64
N SER A 239 2.27 -8.46 -16.72
CA SER A 239 2.68 -8.07 -18.08
C SER A 239 2.35 -6.60 -18.39
N GLN A 240 1.13 -6.14 -18.06
CA GLN A 240 0.73 -4.75 -18.26
C GLN A 240 1.52 -3.76 -17.40
N ILE A 241 1.85 -4.11 -16.15
CA ILE A 241 2.70 -3.29 -15.28
C ILE A 241 4.09 -3.11 -15.92
N VAL A 242 4.70 -4.20 -16.38
CA VAL A 242 6.04 -4.18 -17.00
C VAL A 242 6.03 -3.33 -18.28
N VAL A 243 5.07 -3.58 -19.18
CA VAL A 243 4.94 -2.82 -20.43
C VAL A 243 4.79 -1.33 -20.14
N LYS A 244 3.88 -0.95 -19.25
CA LYS A 244 3.64 0.46 -18.92
C LYS A 244 4.83 1.13 -18.25
N GLU A 245 5.55 0.44 -17.37
CA GLU A 245 6.76 1.04 -16.79
C GLU A 245 7.85 1.26 -17.84
N LYS A 246 7.97 0.38 -18.82
CA LYS A 246 8.94 0.52 -19.90
C LYS A 246 8.58 1.62 -20.89
N THR A 247 7.30 1.75 -21.26
CA THR A 247 6.85 2.70 -22.27
C THR A 247 6.56 4.09 -21.71
N GLU A 248 5.91 4.17 -20.55
CA GLU A 248 5.44 5.43 -19.95
C GLU A 248 6.37 5.94 -18.84
N ARG A 249 7.32 5.12 -18.36
CA ARG A 249 8.28 5.45 -17.28
C ARG A 249 7.59 6.05 -16.04
N VAL A 250 6.44 5.49 -15.65
CA VAL A 250 5.55 6.01 -14.59
C VAL A 250 6.28 6.20 -13.26
N THR A 251 7.04 5.20 -12.82
CA THR A 251 7.80 5.30 -11.57
C THR A 251 8.88 6.37 -11.69
N PHE A 252 9.60 6.44 -12.82
CA PHE A 252 10.66 7.42 -13.04
C PHE A 252 10.12 8.86 -12.99
N GLU A 253 9.03 9.15 -13.70
CA GLU A 253 8.42 10.49 -13.69
C GLU A 253 7.90 10.87 -12.30
N TRP A 254 7.34 9.92 -11.56
CA TRP A 254 6.96 10.18 -10.17
C TRP A 254 8.16 10.47 -9.26
N LEU A 255 9.28 9.78 -9.42
CA LEU A 255 10.49 10.01 -8.60
C LEU A 255 10.99 11.45 -8.71
N ARG A 256 10.81 12.10 -9.88
CA ARG A 256 11.17 13.52 -10.10
C ARG A 256 10.37 14.47 -9.22
N THR A 257 9.21 14.05 -8.73
CA THR A 257 8.36 14.87 -7.85
C THR A 257 8.78 14.80 -6.38
N LEU A 258 9.60 13.82 -5.99
CA LEU A 258 10.02 13.63 -4.58
C LEU A 258 10.77 14.84 -4.02
N GLN A 259 11.49 15.58 -4.86
CA GLN A 259 12.22 16.78 -4.46
C GLN A 259 11.32 17.93 -3.98
N PHE A 260 10.01 17.88 -4.27
CA PHE A 260 9.06 18.92 -3.84
C PHE A 260 8.43 18.62 -2.47
N HIS A 261 8.66 17.44 -1.92
CA HIS A 261 8.16 17.08 -0.60
C HIS A 261 9.06 17.64 0.50
N ASN A 262 8.45 18.23 1.53
CA ASN A 262 9.15 18.69 2.72
C ASN A 262 8.89 17.74 3.89
N PHE A 263 9.96 17.18 4.45
CA PHE A 263 9.90 16.24 5.56
C PHE A 263 10.21 16.89 6.90
N ASP A 264 10.63 18.17 6.93
CA ASP A 264 10.98 18.95 8.14
C ASP A 264 11.98 18.28 9.11
N THR A 265 12.64 17.20 8.68
CA THR A 265 13.70 16.50 9.43
C THR A 265 15.04 16.63 8.71
N PRO A 266 16.13 17.00 9.42
CA PRO A 266 17.48 16.98 8.86
C PRO A 266 17.87 15.57 8.41
N ARG A 267 18.58 15.47 7.28
CA ARG A 267 19.28 14.23 6.91
C ARG A 267 20.39 13.95 7.93
N LEU A 268 20.45 12.71 8.43
CA LEU A 268 21.57 12.24 9.26
C LEU A 268 22.84 12.06 8.42
N GLU A 269 22.68 11.60 7.17
CA GLU A 269 23.75 11.36 6.21
C GLU A 269 23.40 11.95 4.83
N GLY A 270 24.40 12.42 4.09
CA GLY A 270 24.23 13.03 2.77
C GLY A 270 23.95 14.55 2.79
N PRO A 271 23.93 15.20 1.61
CA PRO A 271 23.77 16.66 1.52
C PRO A 271 22.35 17.09 1.96
N GLN A 272 22.22 18.17 2.72
CA GLN A 272 20.91 18.66 3.22
C GLN A 272 19.91 19.03 2.11
N LYS A 273 20.39 19.28 0.88
CA LYS A 273 19.57 19.52 -0.33
C LYS A 273 20.11 18.71 -1.53
N PRO A 274 19.85 17.39 -1.61
CA PRO A 274 20.48 16.50 -2.57
C PRO A 274 19.89 16.62 -3.97
N TRP A 275 18.77 17.33 -4.13
CA TRP A 275 18.24 17.72 -5.44
C TRP A 275 19.04 18.85 -6.09
N VAL A 276 19.88 19.60 -5.35
CA VAL A 276 20.66 20.73 -5.92
C VAL A 276 21.67 20.27 -7.00
N PRO A 277 22.48 19.21 -6.77
CA PRO A 277 23.32 18.64 -7.82
C PRO A 277 22.53 18.15 -9.04
N VAL A 278 21.41 17.45 -8.81
CA VAL A 278 20.55 16.93 -9.89
C VAL A 278 19.91 18.06 -10.70
N MET A 279 19.45 19.13 -10.05
CA MET A 279 18.97 20.34 -10.73
C MET A 279 20.05 20.94 -11.63
N LYS A 280 21.28 21.09 -11.13
CA LYS A 280 22.40 21.61 -11.92
C LYS A 280 22.73 20.71 -13.11
N MET A 281 22.69 19.38 -12.93
CA MET A 281 22.90 18.42 -14.01
C MET A 281 21.82 18.52 -15.09
N LEU A 282 20.53 18.54 -14.69
CA LEU A 282 19.41 18.69 -15.61
C LEU A 282 19.38 20.06 -16.30
N GLU A 283 19.79 21.13 -15.62
CA GLU A 283 19.97 22.45 -16.22
C GLU A 283 21.10 22.47 -17.24
N ASN A 284 22.18 21.74 -16.98
CA ASN A 284 23.29 21.60 -17.93
C ASN A 284 22.90 20.75 -19.14
N GLU A 285 22.18 19.63 -18.95
CA GLU A 285 21.63 18.83 -20.07
C GLU A 285 20.63 19.62 -20.92
N LYS A 286 19.80 20.47 -20.29
CA LYS A 286 18.92 21.40 -21.01
C LYS A 286 19.71 22.45 -21.80
N LYS A 287 20.81 22.96 -21.25
CA LYS A 287 21.70 23.90 -21.95
C LYS A 287 22.43 23.22 -23.11
N GLU A 288 22.87 21.98 -22.94
CA GLU A 288 23.54 21.19 -23.99
C GLU A 288 22.59 20.80 -25.12
N SER A 289 21.36 20.36 -24.80
CA SER A 289 20.32 20.11 -25.81
C SER A 289 19.84 21.38 -26.52
N SER A 290 19.81 22.53 -25.83
CA SER A 290 19.53 23.81 -26.48
C SER A 290 20.70 24.33 -27.35
N ASN A 291 21.93 23.88 -27.10
CA ASN A 291 23.11 24.26 -27.88
C ASN A 291 23.33 23.34 -29.11
N SER A 292 22.74 22.15 -29.16
CA SER A 292 22.86 21.25 -30.32
C SER A 292 21.91 21.60 -31.48
N ASP A 293 20.84 22.36 -31.23
CA ASP A 293 19.87 22.78 -32.25
C ASP A 293 20.24 24.12 -32.94
N GLY A 294 21.40 24.70 -32.61
CA GLY A 294 21.77 26.07 -32.97
C GLY A 294 22.97 26.24 -33.90
N MET A 295 23.41 25.23 -34.65
CA MET A 295 24.60 25.38 -35.51
C MET A 295 24.41 24.83 -36.92
N GLU A 296 23.69 25.60 -37.74
CA GLU A 296 23.88 25.63 -39.19
C GLU A 296 23.83 27.08 -39.71
N LYS A 297 24.93 27.52 -40.37
CA LYS A 297 25.15 28.76 -41.15
C LYS A 297 25.44 30.03 -40.30
N ASP A 298 26.46 30.85 -40.54
CA ASP A 298 27.20 31.19 -41.76
C ASP A 298 28.64 31.67 -41.47
N ALA A 299 29.48 31.55 -42.50
CA ALA A 299 30.83 32.10 -42.58
C ALA A 299 30.84 33.60 -42.97
N GLY A 300 31.83 34.37 -42.48
CA GLY A 300 32.20 35.64 -43.11
C GLY A 300 32.78 36.77 -42.24
N THR A 301 34.10 36.72 -42.02
CA THR A 301 35.08 37.83 -42.13
C THR A 301 35.14 39.02 -41.12
N SER A 302 36.20 38.95 -40.29
CA SER A 302 37.15 39.98 -39.79
C SER A 302 36.69 41.32 -39.19
N SER A 303 37.16 41.65 -37.98
CA SER A 303 38.41 42.43 -37.77
C SER A 303 38.67 42.82 -36.30
N GLN A 304 39.94 42.62 -35.90
CA GLN A 304 40.80 43.37 -34.95
C GLN A 304 40.53 43.41 -33.43
N SER A 305 41.67 43.24 -32.73
CA SER A 305 41.95 42.91 -31.31
C SER A 305 42.30 44.17 -30.46
N PRO A 306 43.05 44.12 -29.33
CA PRO A 306 42.88 43.43 -28.03
C PRO A 306 43.18 44.34 -26.79
N ASN A 307 43.04 43.79 -25.57
CA ASN A 307 43.78 44.04 -24.29
C ASN A 307 42.80 44.01 -23.10
N ARG A 308 43.09 43.49 -21.91
CA ARG A 308 44.37 43.47 -21.15
C ARG A 308 44.33 42.38 -20.08
N LEU A 309 45.41 41.60 -19.98
CA LEU A 309 45.82 40.86 -18.78
C LEU A 309 46.47 41.84 -17.80
N GLU A 310 46.15 41.78 -16.50
CA GLU A 310 47.16 41.95 -15.44
C GLU A 310 46.83 41.00 -14.27
N ALA A 311 47.80 40.12 -14.01
CA ALA A 311 47.97 39.41 -12.76
C ALA A 311 48.64 40.34 -11.75
N GLN A 312 48.36 40.16 -10.45
CA GLN A 312 49.35 40.43 -9.41
C GLN A 312 49.11 39.56 -8.17
N THR A 313 50.18 38.85 -7.85
CA THR A 313 50.49 38.00 -6.69
C THR A 313 50.92 38.82 -5.47
N SER A 314 50.76 38.26 -4.27
CA SER A 314 51.67 38.25 -3.09
C SER A 314 50.84 38.17 -1.80
N ASP A 315 50.90 37.02 -1.12
CA ASP A 315 51.70 36.73 0.09
C ASP A 315 51.13 37.33 1.39
N GLN A 316 50.77 36.49 2.35
CA GLN A 316 51.62 36.21 3.52
C GLN A 316 50.95 35.25 4.51
N THR A 317 51.78 34.32 4.97
CA THR A 317 51.67 33.35 6.06
C THR A 317 51.51 33.99 7.46
N SER A 318 50.83 33.30 8.37
CA SER A 318 51.32 33.16 9.75
C SER A 318 50.80 31.87 10.41
N VAL A 319 51.77 31.09 10.88
CA VAL A 319 51.67 29.88 11.71
C VAL A 319 51.39 30.26 13.17
N GLY A 320 50.70 29.38 13.89
CA GLY A 320 50.55 29.41 15.35
C GLY A 320 50.10 28.06 15.88
N GLU A 321 51.08 27.20 16.16
CA GLU A 321 51.04 26.08 17.13
C GLU A 321 50.56 26.59 18.51
N GLU A 322 50.05 25.82 19.49
CA GLU A 322 50.53 24.54 19.99
C GLU A 322 49.55 23.95 21.07
N LYS A 323 49.56 22.61 21.20
CA LYS A 323 49.48 21.76 22.42
C LYS A 323 48.23 21.76 23.33
N SER A 324 47.51 20.62 23.41
CA SER A 324 47.71 19.41 24.25
C SER A 324 46.92 19.51 25.57
N THR A 325 46.30 18.48 26.16
CA THR A 325 46.79 17.13 26.48
C THR A 325 45.62 16.31 27.09
N ASN A 326 45.54 15.00 26.77
CA ASN A 326 45.27 13.81 27.64
C ASN A 326 44.11 13.81 28.67
N GLN A 327 43.41 12.73 29.04
CA GLN A 327 43.62 11.27 28.97
C GLN A 327 42.37 10.53 29.53
N SER A 328 42.18 9.26 29.13
CA SER A 328 41.74 8.03 29.89
C SER A 328 40.70 8.13 31.04
N THR A 329 39.83 7.17 31.40
CA THR A 329 39.62 5.74 31.12
C THR A 329 38.34 5.29 31.88
N ASP A 330 37.95 4.03 31.64
CA ASP A 330 37.35 3.06 32.57
C ASP A 330 35.87 2.65 32.44
N GLU A 331 35.74 1.33 32.29
CA GLU A 331 34.59 0.45 32.30
C GLU A 331 34.00 0.30 33.72
N ASN A 332 32.70 0.00 33.79
CA ASN A 332 32.23 -1.12 34.61
C ASN A 332 30.77 -1.46 34.28
N GLY A 333 30.52 -2.75 34.08
CA GLY A 333 29.21 -3.32 33.84
C GLY A 333 28.44 -3.60 35.12
N GLU A 334 27.11 -3.70 34.99
CA GLU A 334 26.25 -4.42 35.93
C GLU A 334 25.09 -5.06 35.16
N THR A 335 25.07 -6.40 35.20
CA THR A 335 23.99 -7.26 34.72
C THR A 335 22.84 -7.29 35.73
N LYS A 336 21.59 -7.15 35.26
CA LYS A 336 20.39 -7.65 35.94
C LYS A 336 19.46 -8.34 34.96
N ASN A 337 19.19 -9.61 35.24
CA ASN A 337 18.11 -10.41 34.67
C ASN A 337 16.74 -9.91 35.16
N THR A 338 15.75 -9.91 34.29
CA THR A 338 14.34 -10.14 34.65
C THR A 338 13.63 -10.84 33.50
N GLU A 339 13.16 -12.05 33.78
CA GLU A 339 12.17 -12.80 33.01
C GLU A 339 10.79 -12.14 33.12
N GLY A 340 9.97 -12.30 32.08
CA GLY A 340 8.50 -12.22 32.16
C GLY A 340 7.87 -11.18 31.25
N GLU A 341 7.27 -11.61 30.13
CA GLU A 341 6.06 -10.99 29.56
C GLU A 341 5.46 -11.88 28.45
N GLU A 342 4.70 -12.89 28.87
CA GLU A 342 3.77 -13.64 28.03
C GLU A 342 2.34 -13.30 28.47
N ALA A 343 1.81 -12.13 28.08
CA ALA A 343 0.41 -11.74 28.34
C ALA A 343 -0.06 -10.50 27.56
N VAL A 344 -0.04 -10.48 26.22
CA VAL A 344 -0.66 -9.37 25.44
C VAL A 344 -1.52 -9.83 24.25
N LEU A 345 -1.65 -11.14 24.01
CA LEU A 345 -2.39 -11.66 22.84
C LEU A 345 -3.92 -11.76 23.03
N ASP A 346 -4.45 -11.69 24.25
CA ASP A 346 -5.86 -12.04 24.53
C ASP A 346 -6.82 -10.82 24.57
N THR A 347 -6.29 -9.61 24.70
CA THR A 347 -7.13 -8.40 24.88
C THR A 347 -7.71 -7.89 23.55
N ALA A 348 -7.03 -8.11 22.42
CA ALA A 348 -7.46 -7.64 21.10
C ALA A 348 -8.57 -8.51 20.46
N GLN A 349 -8.60 -9.81 20.77
CA GLN A 349 -9.64 -10.73 20.29
C GLN A 349 -11.01 -10.42 20.94
N ASN A 350 -11.01 -9.95 22.19
CA ASN A 350 -12.23 -9.61 22.91
C ASN A 350 -12.91 -8.30 22.43
N ALA A 351 -12.16 -7.38 21.83
CA ALA A 351 -12.72 -6.13 21.29
C ALA A 351 -13.57 -6.39 20.02
N CYS A 352 -13.11 -7.29 19.14
CA CYS A 352 -13.85 -7.75 17.97
C CYS A 352 -15.19 -8.41 18.36
N SER A 353 -15.18 -9.20 19.44
CA SER A 353 -16.39 -9.84 19.98
C SER A 353 -17.41 -8.83 20.52
N LYS A 354 -16.96 -7.75 21.16
CA LYS A 354 -17.85 -6.75 21.78
C LYS A 354 -18.55 -5.82 20.77
N GLU A 355 -17.88 -5.42 19.69
CA GLU A 355 -18.55 -4.65 18.61
C GLU A 355 -19.53 -5.53 17.81
N THR A 356 -19.20 -6.81 17.60
CA THR A 356 -20.12 -7.77 16.95
C THR A 356 -21.39 -8.01 17.80
N LEU A 357 -21.27 -8.07 19.14
CA LEU A 357 -22.39 -8.26 20.07
C LEU A 357 -23.36 -7.09 20.11
N LYS A 358 -22.91 -5.88 19.76
CA LYS A 358 -23.76 -4.69 19.74
C LYS A 358 -24.61 -4.63 18.47
N ALA A 359 -24.08 -5.08 17.35
CA ALA A 359 -24.81 -5.20 16.09
C ALA A 359 -25.86 -6.34 16.10
N SER A 360 -25.67 -7.40 16.90
CA SER A 360 -26.59 -8.52 16.99
C SER A 360 -27.82 -8.28 17.88
N LYS A 361 -27.75 -7.35 18.84
CA LYS A 361 -28.88 -7.03 19.74
C LYS A 361 -29.96 -6.14 19.12
N GLU A 362 -29.70 -5.49 17.99
CA GLU A 362 -30.71 -4.68 17.28
C GLU A 362 -31.46 -5.45 16.17
N SER A 363 -31.11 -6.72 15.91
CA SER A 363 -31.69 -7.51 14.79
C SER A 363 -32.69 -8.59 15.23
N SER A 364 -33.00 -8.77 16.51
CA SER A 364 -33.88 -9.86 16.96
C SER A 364 -35.36 -9.45 17.04
N ARG A 365 -36.02 -9.35 15.89
CA ARG A 365 -37.48 -9.57 15.80
C ARG A 365 -37.92 -10.16 14.45
N SER A 366 -38.31 -11.44 14.54
CA SER A 366 -39.09 -12.27 13.62
C SER A 366 -38.43 -12.83 12.35
N PRO A 367 -38.64 -14.13 12.04
CA PRO A 367 -38.02 -14.81 10.91
C PRO A 367 -38.94 -14.73 9.68
N ASP A 368 -38.40 -14.30 8.54
CA ASP A 368 -38.73 -14.81 7.20
C ASP A 368 -38.17 -13.91 6.09
N GLY A 369 -37.44 -14.50 5.15
CA GLY A 369 -36.97 -13.80 3.96
C GLY A 369 -35.72 -14.42 3.39
N ASP A 370 -35.86 -15.55 2.71
CA ASP A 370 -34.79 -16.20 1.98
C ASP A 370 -34.51 -15.46 0.67
N LYS A 371 -33.61 -14.48 0.73
CA LYS A 371 -32.96 -13.86 -0.44
C LYS A 371 -31.46 -14.05 -0.23
N ARG A 372 -30.89 -14.98 -1.01
CA ARG A 372 -29.53 -15.53 -0.84
C ARG A 372 -28.49 -14.71 -1.61
N ALA A 373 -27.35 -14.44 -0.99
CA ALA A 373 -26.21 -13.75 -1.58
C ALA A 373 -25.19 -14.73 -2.18
N VAL A 374 -24.41 -14.27 -3.15
CA VAL A 374 -23.32 -15.03 -3.81
C VAL A 374 -22.07 -14.16 -3.73
N ASP A 375 -20.95 -14.74 -3.30
CA ASP A 375 -19.63 -14.09 -3.43
C ASP A 375 -19.00 -14.50 -4.76
N ILE A 376 -18.49 -13.52 -5.52
CA ILE A 376 -17.93 -13.71 -6.86
C ILE A 376 -16.46 -13.30 -6.78
N LYS A 377 -15.56 -14.20 -7.19
CA LYS A 377 -14.12 -13.96 -7.22
C LYS A 377 -13.63 -13.47 -8.58
#